data_AF-A0A420JCF7-F1
#
_entry.id   AF-A0A420JCF7-F1
#
_cell.length_a   1.000
_cell.length_b   1.000
_cell.length_c   1.000
_cell.angle_alpha   90.00
_cell.angle_beta   90.00
_cell.angle_gamma   90.00
#
_symmetry.space_group_name_H-M   'P 1'
#
loop_
_entity.id
_entity.type
_entity.pdbx_description
1 polymer ?
#
loop_
_entity_poly.entity_id
_entity_poly.type
_entity_poly.pdbx_seq_one_letter_code
_entity_poly.pdbx_strand_id
1 'polypeptide(L)'
;MNRYENYFCDDIHRIEYIYENTKDDAAKFLRSPEDFIDFASDAFTDPAKRENATAEFERLMMSPRQLFWDFWKDFRTLAADAEYRDDRFLREQLRSKVLIRLSNAVQTEW
;
A
#
# COMPACT_ATOMS: atom_id res chain seq x y z
N MET A 1 7.34 16.11 -30.83
CA MET A 1 6.08 16.29 -30.07
C MET A 1 5.80 14.97 -29.40
N ASN A 2 6.02 14.88 -28.08
CA ASN A 2 5.95 13.63 -27.32
C ASN A 2 4.50 13.12 -27.33
N ARG A 3 4.27 12.00 -28.01
CA ARG A 3 2.95 11.36 -28.16
C ARG A 3 2.35 10.88 -26.83
N TYR A 4 3.05 11.01 -25.71
CA TYR A 4 2.69 10.35 -24.45
C TYR A 4 2.29 11.29 -23.31
N GLU A 5 2.42 12.61 -23.47
CA GLU A 5 2.15 13.55 -22.37
C GLU A 5 0.66 13.79 -22.07
N ASN A 6 -0.25 13.46 -23.00
CA ASN A 6 -1.70 13.66 -22.84
C ASN A 6 -2.54 12.36 -22.78
N TYR A 7 -1.92 11.18 -22.83
CA TYR A 7 -2.61 9.91 -23.09
C TYR A 7 -2.95 9.07 -21.85
N PHE A 8 -2.57 9.51 -20.65
CA PHE A 8 -2.96 8.84 -19.42
C PHE A 8 -4.39 9.16 -18.97
N CYS A 9 -5.26 9.72 -19.81
CA CYS A 9 -6.65 10.05 -19.43
C CYS A 9 -7.71 9.09 -20.02
N ASP A 10 -7.31 8.17 -20.91
CA ASP A 10 -8.23 7.23 -21.56
C ASP A 10 -7.77 5.78 -21.32
N ASP A 11 -8.69 4.95 -20.84
CA ASP A 11 -8.37 3.58 -20.41
C ASP A 11 -7.90 2.72 -21.58
N ILE A 12 -8.46 2.95 -22.79
CA ILE A 12 -8.06 2.24 -24.02
C ILE A 12 -6.57 2.48 -24.35
N HIS A 13 -6.10 3.72 -24.21
CA HIS A 13 -4.72 4.06 -24.55
C HIS A 13 -3.72 3.64 -23.47
N ARG A 14 -4.12 3.63 -22.20
CA ARG A 14 -3.30 3.04 -21.12
C ARG A 14 -3.11 1.54 -21.33
N ILE A 15 -4.17 0.87 -21.78
CA ILE A 15 -4.18 -0.54 -22.12
C ILE A 15 -3.24 -0.84 -23.30
N GLU A 16 -3.33 -0.06 -24.38
CA GLU A 16 -2.42 -0.19 -25.53
C GLU A 16 -0.96 0.00 -25.10
N TYR A 17 -0.68 1.00 -24.25
CA TYR A 17 0.67 1.22 -23.74
C TYR A 17 1.20 0.01 -22.96
N ILE A 18 0.39 -0.59 -22.09
CA ILE A 18 0.76 -1.79 -21.33
C ILE A 18 1.01 -2.96 -22.29
N TYR A 19 0.16 -3.15 -23.29
CA TYR A 19 0.29 -4.23 -24.28
C TYR A 19 1.56 -4.08 -25.12
N GLU A 20 1.84 -2.87 -25.64
CA GLU A 20 3.03 -2.58 -26.46
C GLU A 20 4.34 -2.74 -25.67
N ASN A 21 4.30 -2.54 -24.35
CA ASN A 21 5.49 -2.58 -23.50
C ASN A 21 5.67 -3.90 -22.72
N THR A 22 4.69 -4.81 -22.75
CA THR A 22 4.83 -6.14 -22.14
C THR A 22 5.43 -7.11 -23.15
N LYS A 23 6.57 -7.71 -22.80
CA LYS A 23 7.33 -8.60 -23.70
C LYS A 23 7.41 -10.03 -23.15
N ASP A 24 7.82 -10.93 -24.03
CA ASP A 24 8.19 -12.31 -23.70
C ASP A 24 7.03 -13.13 -23.08
N ASP A 25 7.31 -14.02 -22.13
CA ASP A 25 6.29 -14.92 -21.57
C ASP A 25 5.11 -14.19 -20.93
N ALA A 26 5.31 -12.95 -20.48
CA ALA A 26 4.24 -12.09 -19.96
C ALA A 26 3.20 -11.73 -21.04
N ALA A 27 3.59 -11.61 -22.31
CA ALA A 27 2.68 -11.36 -23.42
C ALA A 27 1.70 -12.53 -23.67
N LYS A 28 2.05 -13.75 -23.22
CA LYS A 28 1.18 -14.94 -23.35
C LYS A 28 -0.01 -14.90 -22.38
N PHE A 29 0.07 -14.09 -21.33
CA PHE A 29 -0.98 -13.93 -20.32
C PHE A 29 -1.92 -12.74 -20.62
N LEU A 30 -1.56 -11.87 -21.57
CA LEU A 30 -2.39 -10.76 -22.05
C LEU A 30 -3.45 -11.24 -23.06
N ARG A 31 -4.50 -11.93 -22.58
CA ARG A 31 -5.68 -12.29 -23.40
C ARG A 31 -6.67 -11.14 -23.51
N SER A 32 -6.81 -10.37 -22.45
CA SER A 32 -7.49 -9.08 -22.41
C SER A 32 -6.80 -8.17 -21.38
N PRO A 33 -7.03 -6.86 -21.44
CA PRO A 33 -6.46 -5.90 -20.50
C PRO A 33 -6.95 -6.10 -19.05
N GLU A 34 -8.23 -6.45 -18.89
CA GLU A 34 -8.83 -6.77 -17.60
C GLU A 34 -8.19 -8.05 -17.02
N ASP A 35 -8.03 -9.09 -17.85
CA ASP A 35 -7.37 -10.34 -17.45
C ASP A 35 -5.92 -10.12 -17.02
N PHE A 36 -5.23 -9.13 -17.58
CA PHE A 36 -3.86 -8.80 -17.19
C PHE A 36 -3.80 -8.05 -15.86
N ILE A 37 -4.74 -7.14 -15.59
CA ILE A 37 -4.81 -6.45 -14.30
C ILE A 37 -5.13 -7.47 -13.21
N ASP A 38 -6.08 -8.38 -13.46
CA ASP A 38 -6.42 -9.45 -12.52
C ASP A 38 -5.27 -10.44 -12.37
N PHE A 39 -4.61 -10.85 -13.45
CA PHE A 39 -3.41 -11.70 -13.39
C PHE A 39 -2.25 -11.02 -12.66
N ALA A 40 -1.98 -9.74 -12.92
CA ALA A 40 -0.93 -9.01 -12.22
C ALA A 40 -1.30 -8.85 -10.74
N SER A 41 -2.56 -8.53 -10.45
CA SER A 41 -3.06 -8.48 -9.08
C SER A 41 -2.83 -9.83 -8.40
N ASP A 42 -3.26 -10.95 -8.98
CA ASP A 42 -3.10 -12.29 -8.40
C ASP A 42 -1.64 -12.76 -8.34
N ALA A 43 -0.84 -12.49 -9.37
CA ALA A 43 0.56 -12.91 -9.45
C ALA A 43 1.47 -12.13 -8.49
N PHE A 44 1.12 -10.87 -8.19
CA PHE A 44 1.86 -10.03 -7.24
C PHE A 44 1.20 -9.95 -5.86
N THR A 45 -0.02 -10.47 -5.69
CA THR A 45 -0.65 -10.68 -4.38
C THR A 45 -0.12 -11.97 -3.78
N ASP A 46 0.93 -11.87 -2.98
CA ASP A 46 1.41 -12.97 -2.16
C ASP A 46 0.54 -13.10 -0.91
N PRO A 47 -0.31 -14.15 -0.80
CA PRO A 47 -1.20 -14.31 0.35
C PRO A 47 -0.43 -14.50 1.65
N ALA A 48 0.75 -15.13 1.59
CA ALA A 48 1.60 -15.32 2.76
C ALA A 48 2.21 -13.99 3.20
N LYS A 49 2.56 -13.10 2.26
CA LYS A 49 2.99 -11.73 2.58
C LYS A 49 1.88 -10.95 3.29
N ARG A 50 0.64 -11.04 2.81
CA ARG A 50 -0.51 -10.38 3.45
C ARG A 50 -0.78 -10.93 4.85
N GLU A 51 -0.74 -12.25 5.02
CA GLU A 51 -0.93 -12.90 6.32
C GLU A 51 0.17 -12.50 7.32
N ASN A 52 1.43 -12.49 6.88
CA ASN A 52 2.55 -12.02 7.70
C ASN A 52 2.40 -10.54 8.07
N ALA A 53 2.04 -9.69 7.10
CA ALA A 53 1.80 -8.26 7.34
C ALA A 53 0.64 -8.05 8.33
N THR A 54 -0.38 -8.89 8.28
CA THR A 54 -1.52 -8.87 9.22
C THR A 54 -1.03 -9.19 10.64
N ALA A 55 -0.29 -10.29 10.80
CA ALA A 55 0.25 -10.70 12.09
C ALA A 55 1.24 -9.67 12.67
N GLU A 56 2.08 -9.06 11.83
CA GLU A 56 2.99 -7.99 12.22
C GLU A 56 2.24 -6.71 12.60
N PHE A 57 1.23 -6.31 11.81
CA PHE A 57 0.38 -5.16 12.10
C PHE A 57 -0.33 -5.33 13.45
N GLU A 58 -0.90 -6.50 13.74
CA GLU A 58 -1.57 -6.78 15.01
C GLU A 58 -0.62 -6.64 16.21
N ARG A 59 0.63 -7.09 16.07
CA ARG A 59 1.67 -6.97 17.12
C ARG A 59 2.30 -5.59 17.20
N LEU A 60 2.20 -4.78 16.15
CA LEU A 60 2.81 -3.47 16.09
C LEU A 60 2.31 -2.58 17.23
N MET A 61 3.25 -2.08 18.03
CA MET A 61 3.03 -1.09 19.08
C MET A 61 4.19 -0.11 19.06
N MET A 62 3.88 1.18 19.24
CA MET A 62 4.91 2.21 19.29
C MET A 62 5.79 1.99 20.51
N SER A 63 7.09 1.86 20.30
CA SER A 63 8.03 1.68 21.42
C SER A 63 8.18 2.98 22.23
N PRO A 64 8.48 2.93 23.55
CA PRO A 64 8.50 4.11 24.44
C PRO A 64 9.44 5.27 24.05
N ARG A 65 10.37 5.06 23.12
CA ARG A 65 11.33 6.06 22.64
C ARG A 65 11.38 6.17 21.12
N GLN A 66 10.47 5.48 20.42
CA GLN A 66 10.39 5.54 18.96
C GLN A 66 9.86 6.92 18.55
N LEU A 67 10.39 7.47 17.46
CA LEU A 67 9.80 8.67 16.88
C LEU A 67 8.44 8.31 16.27
N PHE A 68 7.45 9.19 16.46
CA PHE A 68 6.11 8.95 15.90
C PHE A 68 6.15 8.77 14.38
N TRP A 69 7.00 9.52 13.67
CA TRP A 69 7.12 9.41 12.22
C TRP A 69 7.61 8.04 11.75
N ASP A 70 8.59 7.45 12.44
CA ASP A 70 9.11 6.13 12.11
C ASP A 70 8.02 5.07 12.34
N PHE A 71 7.36 5.13 13.50
CA PHE A 71 6.21 4.27 13.81
C PHE A 71 5.07 4.43 12.80
N TRP A 72 4.73 5.66 12.42
CA TRP A 72 3.66 5.96 11.48
C TRP A 72 3.95 5.39 10.10
N LYS A 73 5.21 5.46 9.65
CA LYS A 73 5.64 4.85 8.40
C LYS A 73 5.44 3.34 8.44
N ASP A 74 5.94 2.65 9.46
CA ASP A 74 5.80 1.21 9.62
C ASP A 74 4.31 0.80 9.71
N PHE A 75 3.52 1.55 10.48
CA PHE A 75 2.08 1.36 10.61
C PHE A 75 1.37 1.45 9.26
N ARG A 76 1.68 2.47 8.44
CA ARG A 76 1.05 2.66 7.13
C ARG A 76 1.49 1.62 6.11
N THR A 77 2.76 1.23 6.13
CA THR A 77 3.27 0.16 5.25
C THR A 77 2.59 -1.17 5.59
N LEU A 78 2.58 -1.57 6.85
CA LEU A 78 1.96 -2.83 7.28
C LEU A 78 0.44 -2.83 7.07
N ALA A 79 -0.23 -1.70 7.30
CA ALA A 79 -1.66 -1.57 6.99
C ALA A 79 -1.95 -1.75 5.49
N ALA A 80 -1.10 -1.20 4.62
CA ALA A 80 -1.27 -1.33 3.18
C ALA A 80 -1.01 -2.77 2.72
N ASP A 81 0.08 -3.40 3.21
CA ASP A 81 0.42 -4.78 2.89
C ASP A 81 -0.60 -5.79 3.45
N ALA A 82 -1.27 -5.47 4.57
CA ALA A 82 -2.38 -6.23 5.12
C ALA A 82 -3.75 -5.87 4.50
N GLU A 83 -3.77 -4.96 3.51
CA GLU A 83 -4.98 -4.48 2.82
C GLU A 83 -6.03 -3.81 3.73
N TYR A 84 -5.63 -3.26 4.86
CA TYR A 84 -6.50 -2.44 5.71
C TYR A 84 -6.72 -1.06 5.09
N ARG A 85 -7.90 -0.88 4.47
CA ARG A 85 -8.28 0.36 3.77
C ARG A 85 -9.28 1.24 4.53
N ASP A 86 -9.90 0.72 5.60
CA ASP A 86 -10.92 1.46 6.33
C ASP A 86 -10.30 2.54 7.25
N ASP A 87 -10.58 3.80 6.93
CA ASP A 87 -10.03 4.96 7.64
C ASP A 87 -10.43 5.01 9.12
N ARG A 88 -11.64 4.56 9.46
CA ARG A 88 -12.12 4.58 10.84
C ARG A 88 -11.35 3.56 11.67
N PHE A 89 -11.24 2.33 11.16
CA PHE A 89 -10.45 1.26 11.74
C PHE A 89 -9.00 1.69 11.96
N LEU A 90 -8.36 2.28 10.93
CA LEU A 90 -6.97 2.72 11.03
C LEU A 90 -6.76 3.81 12.09
N ARG A 91 -7.72 4.73 12.26
CA ARG A 91 -7.66 5.75 13.32
C ARG A 91 -7.80 5.14 14.71
N GLU A 92 -8.68 4.15 14.87
CA GLU A 92 -8.87 3.43 16.13
C GLU A 92 -7.61 2.62 16.49
N GLN A 93 -7.02 1.92 15.51
CA GLN A 93 -5.77 1.17 15.67
C GLN A 93 -4.58 2.07 15.97
N LEU A 94 -4.46 3.22 15.30
CA LEU A 94 -3.39 4.16 15.57
C LEU A 94 -3.43 4.64 17.03
N ARG A 95 -4.64 4.97 17.53
CA ARG A 95 -4.84 5.41 18.91
C ARG A 95 -4.51 4.33 19.93
N SER A 96 -4.83 3.07 19.66
CA SER A 96 -4.55 1.97 20.58
C SER A 96 -3.06 1.57 20.59
N LYS A 97 -2.37 1.69 19.45
CA LYS A 97 -0.98 1.24 19.27
C LYS A 97 0.07 2.27 19.68
N VAL A 98 -0.31 3.55 19.74
CA VAL A 98 0.55 4.61 20.30
C VAL A 98 0.46 4.53 21.84
N LEU A 99 1.37 3.76 22.44
CA LEU A 99 1.44 3.50 23.89
C LEU A 99 1.70 4.76 24.73
N ILE A 100 2.35 5.75 24.13
CA ILE A 100 2.62 7.01 24.80
C ILE A 100 1.36 7.84 24.63
N ARG A 101 0.62 8.00 25.74
CA ARG A 101 -0.24 9.16 25.94
C ARG A 101 0.47 10.38 25.35
N LEU A 102 -0.02 10.87 24.20
CA LEU A 102 0.36 12.18 23.65
C LEU A 102 0.13 13.32 24.67
N SER A 103 -0.45 13.02 25.84
CA SER A 103 -0.62 13.86 27.02
C SER A 103 0.67 14.49 27.58
N ASN A 104 1.86 13.94 27.34
CA ASN A 104 3.11 14.50 27.90
C ASN A 104 3.97 15.29 26.90
N ALA A 105 3.71 15.21 25.60
CA ALA A 105 4.50 15.92 24.59
C ALA A 105 4.02 17.37 24.32
N VAL A 106 2.85 17.75 24.83
CA VAL A 106 2.30 19.12 24.69
C VAL A 106 2.70 20.03 25.88
N GLN A 107 3.42 19.53 26.88
CA GLN A 107 3.74 20.31 28.09
C GLN A 107 5.16 20.91 28.17
N THR A 108 6.00 20.78 27.15
CA THR A 108 7.32 21.41 27.18
C THR A 108 7.78 21.81 25.79
N GLU A 109 7.34 22.98 25.33
CA GLU A 109 8.25 23.98 24.77
C GLU A 109 7.79 25.36 25.28
N TRP A 110 8.74 26.12 25.81
CA TRP A 110 8.60 27.44 26.44
C TRP A 110 8.39 28.55 25.41
#